data_AF-A0A2N3Q1E9-F1
#
_entry.id   AF-A0A2N3Q1E9-F1
#
_cell.length_a   1.000
_cell.length_b   1.000
_cell.length_c   1.000
_cell.angle_alpha   90.00
_cell.angle_beta   90.00
_cell.angle_gamma   90.00
#
_symmetry.space_group_name_H-M   'P 1'
#
loop_
_entity.id
_entity.type
_entity.pdbx_description
1 polymer ?
#
loop_
_entity_poly.entity_id
_entity_poly.type
_entity_poly.pdbx_seq_one_letter_code
_entity_poly.pdbx_strand_id
1 'polypeptide(L)'
;MVGEKDNISLVDEYRQLQKKVLNNSLDEAANADPGPRLDAIYARIVSRPVVDIRAALEKLWFAHHCLTEEDDFKEAGNLIYQVCIALEAMSRKAPDDANVA
;
A
#
# COMPACT_ATOMS: atom_id res chain seq x y z
N MET A 1 -20.65 8.03 -0.82
CA MET A 1 -19.33 8.64 -0.54
C MET A 1 -18.95 8.26 0.88
N VAL A 2 -18.19 7.18 1.06
CA VAL A 2 -17.75 6.73 2.38
C VAL A 2 -16.47 7.50 2.67
N GLY A 3 -16.50 8.35 3.69
CA GLY A 3 -15.38 9.21 4.07
C GLY A 3 -14.13 8.39 4.33
N GLU A 4 -13.10 8.65 3.53
CA GLU A 4 -11.75 8.17 3.82
C GLU A 4 -11.33 8.80 5.15
N LYS A 5 -11.14 7.95 6.16
CA LYS A 5 -10.42 8.36 7.36
C LYS A 5 -8.97 8.58 6.94
N ASP A 6 -8.64 9.82 6.57
CA ASP A 6 -7.37 10.29 5.97
C ASP A 6 -6.07 9.99 6.76
N ASN A 7 -6.11 9.16 7.79
CA ASN A 7 -4.94 8.88 8.62
C ASN A 7 -4.69 7.39 8.94
N ILE A 8 -5.49 6.47 8.39
CA ILE A 8 -5.26 5.04 8.60
C ILE A 8 -4.27 4.54 7.54
N SER A 9 -3.19 3.89 7.98
CA SER A 9 -2.22 3.22 7.10
C SER A 9 -2.89 2.03 6.44
N LEU A 10 -2.88 2.00 5.11
CA LEU A 10 -3.50 0.91 4.34
C LEU A 10 -2.75 -0.42 4.56
N VAL A 11 -1.44 -0.35 4.82
CA VAL A 11 -0.63 -1.51 5.23
C VAL A 11 -1.05 -2.04 6.59
N ASP A 12 -1.31 -1.16 7.56
CA ASP A 12 -1.75 -1.60 8.88
C ASP A 12 -3.16 -2.20 8.82
N GLU A 13 -4.04 -1.63 8.00
CA GLU A 13 -5.37 -2.19 7.73
C GLU A 13 -5.25 -3.60 7.12
N TYR A 14 -4.39 -3.77 6.11
CA TYR A 14 -4.13 -5.05 5.47
C TYR A 14 -3.61 -6.09 6.47
N ARG A 15 -2.56 -5.76 7.24
CA ARG A 15 -1.97 -6.67 8.25
C ARG A 15 -2.96 -7.04 9.34
N GLN A 16 -3.74 -6.08 9.83
CA GLN A 16 -4.76 -6.35 10.86
C GLN A 16 -5.84 -7.27 10.32
N LEU A 17 -6.27 -7.08 9.08
CA LEU A 17 -7.25 -7.94 8.45
C LEU A 17 -6.66 -9.35 8.25
N GLN A 18 -5.47 -9.47 7.66
CA GLN A 18 -4.77 -10.74 7.47
C GLN A 18 -4.58 -11.51 8.79
N LYS A 19 -4.17 -10.82 9.86
CA LYS A 19 -4.04 -11.42 11.19
C LYS A 19 -5.39 -11.88 11.76
N LYS A 20 -6.47 -11.14 11.54
CA LYS A 20 -7.82 -11.56 11.93
C LYS A 20 -8.25 -12.80 11.14
N VAL A 21 -7.93 -12.91 9.85
CA VAL A 21 -8.18 -14.12 9.06
C VAL A 21 -7.45 -15.31 9.67
N LEU A 22 -6.15 -15.16 9.92
CA LEU A 22 -5.32 -16.22 10.48
C LEU A 22 -5.85 -16.67 11.85
N ASN A 23 -6.22 -15.73 12.72
CA ASN A 23 -6.71 -16.05 14.07
C ASN A 23 -8.16 -16.57 14.10
N ASN A 24 -9.07 -16.05 13.27
CA ASN A 24 -10.47 -16.46 13.25
C ASN A 24 -10.73 -17.74 12.45
N SER A 25 -9.74 -18.19 11.65
CA SER A 25 -9.77 -19.53 11.05
C SER A 25 -9.87 -20.67 12.07
N LEU A 26 -9.62 -20.39 13.35
CA LEU A 26 -9.72 -21.34 14.45
C LEU A 26 -11.10 -21.40 15.13
N ASP A 27 -11.98 -20.40 15.01
CA ASP A 27 -13.19 -20.36 15.86
C ASP A 27 -14.54 -20.02 15.20
N GLU A 28 -14.67 -19.44 14.00
CA GLU A 28 -16.02 -19.22 13.45
C GLU A 28 -16.04 -18.95 11.93
N ALA A 29 -16.38 -19.99 11.17
CA ALA A 29 -16.62 -19.94 9.72
C ALA A 29 -18.01 -19.36 9.37
N ALA A 30 -18.35 -18.20 9.91
CA ALA A 30 -19.63 -17.54 9.64
C ALA A 30 -19.44 -16.12 9.10
N ASN A 31 -19.48 -16.04 7.77
CA ASN A 31 -19.92 -14.88 6.97
C ASN A 31 -18.93 -13.73 6.72
N ALA A 32 -17.85 -14.04 5.99
CA ALA A 32 -17.43 -13.33 4.77
C ALA A 32 -16.03 -13.85 4.42
N ASP A 33 -15.83 -14.32 3.18
CA ASP A 33 -14.48 -14.51 2.66
C ASP A 33 -13.72 -13.17 2.82
N PRO A 34 -12.59 -13.14 3.55
CA PRO A 34 -11.81 -11.93 3.73
C PRO A 34 -11.01 -11.56 2.48
N GLY A 35 -10.85 -12.47 1.51
CA GLY A 35 -10.16 -12.24 0.23
C GLY A 35 -10.62 -10.95 -0.46
N PRO A 36 -11.92 -10.79 -0.76
CA PRO A 36 -12.45 -9.57 -1.38
C PRO A 36 -12.12 -8.25 -0.66
N ARG A 37 -11.93 -8.30 0.68
CA ARG A 37 -11.56 -7.11 1.46
C ARG A 37 -10.06 -6.84 1.42
N LEU A 38 -9.23 -7.90 1.45
CA LEU A 38 -7.79 -7.79 1.23
C LEU A 38 -7.50 -7.28 -0.18
N ASP A 39 -8.20 -7.80 -1.19
CA ASP A 39 -8.10 -7.36 -2.59
C ASP A 39 -8.51 -5.89 -2.75
N ALA A 40 -9.55 -5.44 -2.04
CA ALA A 40 -9.95 -4.04 -2.06
C ALA A 40 -8.89 -3.11 -1.46
N ILE A 41 -8.25 -3.51 -0.35
CA ILE A 41 -7.15 -2.73 0.26
C ILE A 41 -5.95 -2.72 -0.68
N TYR A 42 -5.63 -3.87 -1.27
CA TYR A 42 -4.57 -4.00 -2.25
C TYR A 42 -4.79 -3.08 -3.47
N ALA A 43 -5.98 -3.14 -4.08
CA ALA A 43 -6.33 -2.28 -5.21
C ALA A 43 -6.23 -0.79 -4.87
N ARG A 44 -6.58 -0.39 -3.64
CA ARG A 44 -6.40 1.00 -3.17
C ARG A 44 -4.92 1.38 -3.11
N ILE A 45 -4.03 0.49 -2.70
CA ILE A 45 -2.59 0.78 -2.61
C ILE A 45 -1.94 0.85 -3.98
N VAL A 46 -2.30 -0.08 -4.88
CA VAL A 46 -1.82 -0.07 -6.27
C VAL A 46 -2.29 1.20 -6.99
N SER A 47 -3.55 1.59 -6.81
CA SER A 47 -4.14 2.77 -7.48
C SER A 47 -3.75 4.11 -6.85
N ARG A 48 -3.35 4.14 -5.56
CA ARG A 48 -2.97 5.38 -4.86
C ARG A 48 -1.72 6.00 -5.50
N PRO A 49 -1.73 7.28 -5.89
CA PRO A 49 -0.54 7.98 -6.35
C PRO A 49 0.45 8.22 -5.19
N VAL A 50 1.74 8.19 -5.48
CA VAL A 50 2.79 8.49 -4.51
C VAL A 50 3.00 10.01 -4.45
N VAL A 51 2.25 10.67 -3.56
CA VAL A 51 2.31 12.13 -3.37
C VAL A 51 3.09 12.55 -2.12
N ASP A 52 3.39 11.59 -1.24
CA ASP A 52 4.16 11.79 -0.02
C ASP A 52 5.03 10.55 0.31
N ILE A 53 5.91 10.69 1.30
CA ILE A 53 6.79 9.60 1.75
C ILE A 53 5.98 8.42 2.33
N ARG A 54 4.83 8.67 2.95
CA ARG A 54 4.00 7.60 3.55
C ARG A 54 3.45 6.68 2.47
N ALA A 55 2.91 7.23 1.40
CA ALA A 55 2.41 6.47 0.25
C ALA A 55 3.55 5.70 -0.44
N ALA A 56 4.76 6.26 -0.50
CA ALA A 56 5.94 5.56 -1.01
C ALA A 56 6.27 4.33 -0.16
N LEU A 57 6.32 4.49 1.16
CA LEU A 57 6.60 3.40 2.10
C LEU A 57 5.50 2.31 2.06
N GLU A 58 4.24 2.70 1.95
CA GLU A 58 3.13 1.75 1.83
C GLU A 58 3.24 0.89 0.56
N LYS A 59 3.57 1.50 -0.59
CA LYS A 59 3.81 0.75 -1.84
C LYS A 59 5.05 -0.14 -1.77
N LEU A 60 6.15 0.33 -1.17
CA LEU A 60 7.35 -0.50 -1.00
C LEU A 60 7.09 -1.70 -0.11
N TRP A 61 6.29 -1.54 0.94
CA TRP A 61 5.89 -2.65 1.77
C TRP A 61 5.07 -3.68 0.97
N PHE A 62 4.14 -3.23 0.12
CA PHE A 62 3.39 -4.14 -0.75
C PHE A 62 4.25 -4.80 -1.82
N ALA A 63 5.22 -4.09 -2.39
CA ALA A 63 6.17 -4.70 -3.31
C ALA A 63 6.94 -5.85 -2.63
N HIS A 64 7.37 -5.67 -1.38
CA HIS A 64 7.96 -6.76 -0.60
C HIS A 64 6.97 -7.91 -0.40
N HIS A 65 5.71 -7.62 -0.06
CA HIS A 65 4.69 -8.66 0.10
C HIS A 65 4.51 -9.50 -1.18
N CYS A 66 4.40 -8.86 -2.35
CA CYS A 66 4.32 -9.54 -3.64
C CYS A 66 5.53 -10.44 -3.90
N LEU A 67 6.73 -10.02 -3.48
CA LEU A 67 7.96 -10.81 -3.64
C LEU A 67 8.06 -12.00 -2.68
N THR A 68 7.55 -11.89 -1.46
CA THR A 68 7.77 -12.92 -0.42
C THR A 68 6.60 -13.85 -0.19
N GLU A 69 5.37 -13.42 -0.49
CA GLU A 69 4.15 -14.19 -0.20
C GLU A 69 3.41 -14.64 -1.47
N GLU A 70 3.52 -13.90 -2.58
CA GLU A 70 2.71 -14.14 -3.80
C GLU A 70 3.54 -14.57 -5.04
N ASP A 71 4.87 -14.48 -4.97
CA ASP A 71 5.79 -14.67 -6.10
C ASP A 71 5.45 -13.78 -7.33
N ASP A 72 4.78 -12.63 -7.12
CA ASP A 72 4.43 -11.68 -8.18
C ASP A 72 5.53 -10.63 -8.40
N PHE A 73 6.59 -11.07 -9.09
CA PHE A 73 7.74 -10.22 -9.45
C PHE A 73 7.36 -9.04 -10.35
N LYS A 74 6.33 -9.20 -11.18
CA LYS A 74 5.92 -8.17 -12.13
C LYS A 74 5.29 -7.00 -11.39
N GLU A 75 4.37 -7.30 -10.47
CA GLU A 75 3.67 -6.29 -9.73
C GLU A 75 4.56 -5.63 -8.68
N ALA A 76 5.44 -6.39 -8.03
CA ALA A 76 6.50 -5.83 -7.22
C ALA A 76 7.37 -4.82 -8.00
N GLY A 77 7.78 -5.17 -9.23
CA GLY A 77 8.53 -4.28 -10.11
C GLY A 77 7.77 -3.00 -10.46
N ASN A 78 6.47 -3.11 -10.75
CA ASN A 78 5.61 -1.96 -11.03
C ASN A 78 5.52 -1.00 -9.84
N LEU A 79 5.29 -1.53 -8.64
CA LEU A 79 5.18 -0.74 -7.42
C LEU A 79 6.49 -0.02 -7.09
N ILE A 80 7.63 -0.70 -7.20
CA ILE A 80 8.96 -0.10 -7.00
C ILE A 80 9.20 1.00 -8.03
N TYR A 81 8.89 0.76 -9.30
CA TYR A 81 9.07 1.75 -10.36
C TYR A 81 8.25 3.03 -10.10
N GLN A 82 6.97 2.89 -9.71
CA GLN A 82 6.12 4.02 -9.36
C GLN A 82 6.71 4.86 -8.22
N VAL A 83 7.28 4.19 -7.20
CA VAL A 83 7.95 4.87 -6.08
C VAL A 83 9.19 5.61 -6.56
N CYS A 84 10.05 4.98 -7.37
CA CYS A 84 11.26 5.62 -7.88
C CYS A 84 10.95 6.90 -8.69
N ILE A 85 9.99 6.83 -9.62
CA ILE A 85 9.58 7.99 -10.43
C ILE A 85 9.03 9.12 -9.56
N ALA A 86 8.22 8.79 -8.55
CA ALA A 86 7.65 9.79 -7.65
C ALA A 86 8.71 10.45 -6.76
N LEU A 87 9.65 9.66 -6.22
CA LEU A 87 10.76 10.19 -5.41
C LEU A 87 11.68 11.08 -6.25
N GLU A 88 11.96 10.72 -7.50
CA GLU A 88 12.72 11.58 -8.41
C GLU A 88 12.00 12.91 -8.64
N ALA A 89 10.69 12.88 -8.89
CA ALA A 89 9.89 14.09 -9.07
C ALA A 89 9.84 14.97 -7.82
N MET A 90 9.74 14.38 -6.61
CA MET A 90 9.79 15.10 -5.34
C MET A 90 11.17 15.73 -5.11
N SER A 91 12.23 14.98 -5.39
CA SER A 91 13.62 15.45 -5.25
C SER A 91 13.91 16.64 -6.15
N ARG A 92 13.37 16.67 -7.38
CA ARG A 92 13.54 17.81 -8.31
C ARG A 92 12.78 19.07 -7.88
N LYS A 93 11.72 18.97 -7.09
CA LYS A 93 10.99 20.14 -6.55
C LYS A 93 11.68 20.78 -5.35
N ALA A 94 12.37 19.99 -4.51
CA ALA A 94 13.06 20.49 -3.33
C ALA A 94 14.19 21.54 -3.58
N PRO A 95 14.98 21.50 -4.67
CA PRO A 95 16.06 22.47 -4.90
C PRO A 95 15.61 23.81 -5.49
N ASP A 96 14.47 23.89 -6.19
CA ASP A 96 14.02 25.15 -6.83
C ASP A 96 13.40 26.13 -5.82
N ASP A 97 12.80 25.65 -4.73
CA ASP A 97 12.20 26.50 -3.69
C ASP A 97 13.25 27.09 -2.72
N ALA A 98 14.48 26.56 -2.71
CA ALA A 98 15.56 27.03 -1.83
C ALA A 98 16.37 28.22 -2.40
N ASN A 99 16.15 28.59 -3.67
CA ASN A 99 16.92 29.63 -4.39
C ASN A 99 16.12 30.91 -4.69
N VAL A 100 14.96 31.09 -4.06
CA VAL A 100 14.06 32.25 -4.28
C VAL A 100 13.90 33.13 -3.01
N ALA A 101 14.80 33.00 -2.02
CA ALA A 101 14.80 33.81 -0.79
C ALA A 101 16.05 34.72 -0.70
#